data_AF-B4VI84-F1
#
_entry.id   AF-B4VI84-F1
#
_cell.length_a   1.000
_cell.length_b   1.000
_cell.length_c   1.000
_cell.angle_alpha   90.00
_cell.angle_beta   90.00
_cell.angle_gamma   90.00
#
_symmetry.space_group_name_H-M   'P 1'
#
loop_
_entity.id
_entity.type
_entity.pdbx_description
1 polymer ?
#
loop_
_entity_poly.entity_id
_entity_poly.type
_entity_poly.pdbx_seq_one_letter_code
_entity_poly.pdbx_strand_id
1 'polypeptide(L)' 'MSGRAYVNDFLIPNFYFHLVTAYDILRMAGVPIGKRDYMMHLVPFLKKA' A
#
# COMPACT_ATOMS: atom_id res chain seq x y z
N MET A 1 2.75 10.03 22.13
CA MET A 1 1.77 9.21 21.38
C MET A 1 1.98 7.75 21.79
N SER A 2 0.92 6.96 22.00
CA SER A 2 1.08 5.52 22.26
C SER A 2 1.57 4.80 21.01
N GLY A 3 2.17 3.61 21.15
CA GLY A 3 2.59 2.82 19.98
C GLY A 3 1.43 2.53 19.02
N ARG A 4 0.23 2.27 19.57
CA ARG A 4 -0.98 2.04 18.77
C ARG A 4 -1.42 3.29 17.98
N ALA A 5 -1.39 4.46 18.61
CA ALA A 5 -1.70 5.72 17.94
C ALA A 5 -0.63 6.07 16.89
N TYR A 6 0.66 5.80 17.16
CA TYR A 6 1.72 5.97 16.17
C TYR A 6 1.48 5.12 14.92
N VAL A 7 1.16 3.84 15.11
CA VAL A 7 0.92 2.94 13.98
C VAL A 7 -0.30 3.38 13.18
N ASN A 8 -1.43 3.63 13.86
CA ASN A 8 -2.70 3.90 13.20
C ASN A 8 -2.78 5.28 12.56
N ASP A 9 -2.32 6.30 13.27
CA ASP A 9 -2.61 7.69 12.91
C ASP A 9 -1.46 8.32 12.12
N PHE A 10 -0.24 7.78 12.26
CA PHE A 10 0.93 8.29 11.56
C PHE A 10 1.50 7.28 10.56
N LEU A 11 1.90 6.10 11.01
CA LEU A 11 2.67 5.17 10.17
C LEU A 11 1.85 4.62 9.00
N ILE A 12 0.64 4.11 9.25
CA ILE A 12 -0.20 3.49 8.23
C ILE A 12 -0.56 4.49 7.10
N PRO A 13 -1.08 5.71 7.38
CA PRO A 13 -1.36 6.68 6.33
C PRO A 13 -0.14 7.06 5.49
N ASN A 14 1.01 7.31 6.14
CA ASN A 14 2.24 7.66 5.43
C ASN A 14 2.75 6.51 4.55
N PHE A 15 2.69 5.27 5.05
CA PHE A 15 3.06 4.09 4.27
C PHE A 15 2.24 3.97 2.99
N TYR A 16 0.91 4.06 3.09
CA TYR A 16 0.04 3.94 1.92
C TYR A 16 0.17 5.14 0.97
N PHE A 17 0.42 6.35 1.49
CA PHE A 17 0.71 7.53 0.67
C PHE A 17 1.95 7.31 -0.22
N HIS A 18 3.07 6.85 0.35
CA HIS A 18 4.27 6.60 -0.44
C HIS A 18 4.12 5.39 -1.38
N LEU A 19 3.42 4.34 -0.93
CA LEU A 19 3.18 3.15 -1.75
C LEU A 19 2.34 3.49 -2.99
N VAL A 20 1.24 4.23 -2.84
CA VAL A 20 0.40 4.63 -3.99
C VAL A 20 1.13 5.63 -4.89
N THR A 21 1.89 6.57 -4.31
CA THR A 21 2.70 7.51 -5.09
C THR A 21 3.71 6.79 -5.99
N ALA A 22 4.41 5.78 -5.46
CA ALA A 22 5.34 4.98 -6.26
C ALA A 22 4.62 4.17 -7.35
N TYR A 23 3.47 3.57 -7.02
CA TYR A 23 2.61 2.89 -7.99
C TYR A 23 2.20 3.82 -9.14
N ASP A 24 1.76 5.04 -8.83
CA ASP A 24 1.30 6.02 -9.82
C ASP A 24 2.44 6.52 -10.71
N ILE A 25 3.63 6.76 -10.16
CA ILE A 25 4.81 7.15 -10.95
C ILE A 25 5.17 6.05 -11.96
N LEU A 26 5.22 4.79 -11.52
CA LEU A 26 5.52 3.66 -12.40
C LEU A 26 4.43 3.47 -13.47
N ARG A 27 3.16 3.62 -13.08
CA ARG A 27 2.02 3.54 -14.00
C ARG A 27 2.09 4.63 -15.06
N MET A 28 2.40 5.87 -14.65
CA MET A 28 2.57 7.02 -15.53
C MET A 28 3.76 6.83 -16.48
N ALA A 29 4.84 6.22 -16.02
CA ALA A 29 6.01 5.87 -16.84
C ALA A 29 5.76 4.70 -17.82
N GLY A 30 4.55 4.14 -17.87
CA GLY A 30 4.18 3.07 -18.81
C GLY A 30 4.50 1.66 -18.33
N VAL A 31 4.90 1.47 -17.07
CA VAL A 31 5.11 0.12 -16.51
C VAL A 31 3.77 -0.63 -16.47
N PRO A 32 3.69 -1.88 -16.95
CA PRO A 32 2.44 -2.64 -17.07
C PRO A 32 1.96 -3.22 -15.73
N ILE A 33 1.85 -2.38 -14.70
CA ILE A 33 1.28 -2.73 -13.39
C ILE A 33 -0.17 -2.26 -13.26
N GLY A 34 -0.97 -2.95 -12.46
CA GLY A 34 -2.38 -2.68 -12.23
C GLY A 34 -2.77 -2.80 -10.75
N LYS A 35 -4.07 -2.67 -10.47
CA LYS A 35 -4.59 -2.78 -9.11
C LYS A 35 -4.24 -4.10 -8.42
N ARG A 36 -4.12 -5.21 -9.19
CA ARG A 36 -3.71 -6.51 -8.67
C ARG A 36 -2.30 -6.45 -8.08
N ASP A 37 -1.37 -5.77 -8.75
CA ASP A 37 0.00 -5.61 -8.29
C ASP A 37 0.07 -4.79 -6.99
N TYR A 38 -0.68 -3.68 -6.93
CA TYR A 38 -0.80 -2.87 -5.71
C TYR A 38 -1.38 -3.67 -4.52
N MET A 39 -2.35 -4.56 -4.77
CA MET A 39 -3.04 -5.35 -3.76
C MET A 39 -2.31 -6.66 -3.37
N MET A 40 -1.12 -6.96 -3.92
CA MET A 40 -0.42 -8.22 -3.64
C MET A 40 -0.16 -8.47 -2.15
N HIS A 41 0.03 -7.42 -1.36
CA HIS A 41 0.21 -7.51 0.09
C HIS A 41 -1.03 -8.06 0.84
N LEU A 42 -2.21 -8.05 0.20
CA LEU A 42 -3.45 -8.61 0.75
C LEU A 42 -3.64 -10.11 0.44
N VAL A 43 -2.90 -10.66 -0.53
CA VAL A 43 -3.05 -12.06 -0.98
C VAL A 43 -2.98 -13.08 0.17
N PRO A 44 -2.09 -12.96 1.18
CA PRO A 44 -2.07 -13.88 2.31
C PRO A 44 -3.34 -13.89 3.16
N PHE A 45 -4.12 -12.81 3.13
CA PHE A 45 -5.34 -12.65 3.92
C PHE A 45 -6.59 -13.10 3.15
N LEU A 46 -6.58 -13.00 1.82
CA LEU A 46 -7.67 -13.50 0.97
C LEU A 46 -7.74 -15.03 0.91
N LYS A 47 -6.60 -15.72 1.09
CA LYS A 47 -6.54 -17.19 1.10
C LYS A 47 -6.99 -17.84 2.42
N LYS A 48 -7.28 -17.03 3.45
CA LYS A 48 -7.69 -17.47 4.79
C LYS A 48 -9.18 -17.27 5.07
N ALA A 49 -9.94 -16.81 4.07
CA ALA A 49 -11.39 -16.64 4.12
C ALA A 49 -12.10 -17.75 3.35
#